data_AF-A0ABD6A2N0-F1
#
_entry.id   AF-A0ABD6A2N0-F1
#
_cell.length_a   1.000
_cell.length_b   1.000
_cell.length_c   1.000
_cell.angle_alpha   90.00
_cell.angle_beta   90.00
_cell.angle_gamma   90.00
#
_symmetry.space_group_name_H-M   'P 1'
#
loop_
_entity.id
_entity.type
_entity.pdbx_description
1 polymer ?
#
loop_
_entity_poly.entity_id
_entity_poly.type
_entity_poly.pdbx_seq_one_letter_code
_entity_poly.pdbx_strand_id
1 'polypeptide(L)'
;MANAASRGSHPLDAMLAISDVVTNQRYAKIYARVLTLDTPTVEELSEGLDSSTTTVYEDVKHLVESGILERVTDTQPHRYRARRIDLHVGTDEDSYQITPALFVVLARRETNENIQLFLDRHGVSGLATALEYARDYIQGRMNARIMAREQDLPVLEAETILQEMRDVLLDVDPDLEESPDVDELDAAVDERSGE
;
A
#
# COMPACT_ATOMS: atom_id res chain seq x y z
N MET A 1 -13.33 36.31 6.58
CA MET A 1 -12.08 35.64 6.97
C MET A 1 -12.08 34.29 6.26
N ALA A 2 -11.23 34.15 5.25
CA ALA A 2 -11.22 33.01 4.34
C ALA A 2 -10.62 31.80 5.06
N ASN A 3 -11.45 30.77 5.25
CA ASN A 3 -10.95 29.45 5.61
C ASN A 3 -10.36 28.88 4.31
N ALA A 4 -9.03 28.80 4.24
CA ALA A 4 -8.34 28.15 3.13
C ALA A 4 -8.65 26.65 3.21
N ALA A 5 -9.80 26.28 2.64
CA ALA A 5 -10.14 24.91 2.38
C ALA A 5 -8.94 24.27 1.66
N SER A 6 -8.46 23.17 2.24
CA SER A 6 -7.73 22.12 1.53
C SER A 6 -8.08 22.16 0.05
N ARG A 7 -7.16 22.67 -0.80
CA ARG A 7 -7.18 22.31 -2.21
C ARG A 7 -6.72 20.87 -2.25
N GLY A 8 -7.63 19.96 -1.87
CA GLY A 8 -7.48 18.55 -2.15
C GLY A 8 -7.19 18.44 -3.63
N SER A 9 -6.10 17.75 -3.97
CA SER A 9 -5.77 17.40 -5.36
C SER A 9 -7.04 16.86 -6.02
N HIS A 10 -7.34 17.26 -7.25
CA HIS A 10 -8.52 16.74 -7.94
C HIS A 10 -8.39 15.20 -7.99
N PRO A 11 -9.46 14.40 -7.88
CA PRO A 11 -9.34 12.94 -7.85
C PRO A 11 -8.57 12.35 -9.03
N LEU A 12 -8.66 13.00 -10.19
CA LEU A 12 -7.86 12.66 -11.37
C LEU A 12 -6.35 12.85 -11.15
N ASP A 13 -5.93 13.93 -10.48
CA ASP A 13 -4.53 14.20 -10.17
C ASP A 13 -3.98 13.15 -9.18
N ALA A 14 -4.79 12.77 -8.18
CA ALA A 14 -4.45 11.69 -7.26
C ALA A 14 -4.30 10.35 -7.99
N MET A 15 -5.22 10.03 -8.91
CA MET A 15 -5.14 8.84 -9.74
C MET A 15 -3.87 8.81 -10.60
N LEU A 16 -3.52 9.94 -11.23
CA LEU A 16 -2.30 10.05 -12.04
C LEU A 16 -1.04 9.90 -11.19
N ALA A 17 -1.00 10.53 -10.00
CA ALA A 17 0.11 10.40 -9.06
C ALA A 17 0.28 8.95 -8.59
N ILE A 18 -0.82 8.25 -8.28
CA ILE A 18 -0.81 6.83 -7.91
C ILE A 18 -0.34 5.95 -9.08
N SER A 19 -0.84 6.21 -10.29
CA SER A 19 -0.42 5.49 -11.51
C SER A 19 1.08 5.60 -11.74
N ASP A 20 1.66 6.75 -11.44
CA ASP A 20 3.09 6.98 -11.58
C ASP A 20 3.89 6.12 -10.58
N VAL A 21 3.46 6.05 -9.33
CA VAL A 21 4.10 5.17 -8.33
C VAL A 21 3.94 3.69 -8.70
N VAL A 22 2.76 3.29 -9.18
CA VAL A 22 2.47 1.90 -9.59
C VAL A 22 3.36 1.46 -10.76
N THR A 23 3.65 2.36 -11.71
CA THR A 23 4.41 2.04 -12.92
C THR A 23 5.92 2.29 -12.77
N ASN A 24 6.34 3.03 -11.73
CA ASN A 24 7.73 3.35 -11.47
C ASN A 24 8.22 2.76 -10.14
N GLN A 25 9.02 1.71 -10.24
CA GLN A 25 9.57 1.02 -9.08
C GLN A 25 10.43 1.89 -8.17
N ARG A 26 11.16 2.88 -8.71
CA ARG A 26 11.98 3.78 -7.88
C ARG A 26 11.08 4.58 -6.94
N TYR A 27 9.92 5.01 -7.42
CA TYR A 27 8.92 5.71 -6.63
C TYR A 27 8.28 4.81 -5.58
N ALA A 28 7.92 3.57 -5.94
CA ALA A 28 7.41 2.59 -4.97
C ALA A 28 8.43 2.32 -3.84
N LYS A 29 9.72 2.14 -4.19
CA LYS A 29 10.81 1.95 -3.20
C LYS A 29 10.98 3.14 -2.27
N ILE A 30 10.98 4.37 -2.82
CA ILE A 30 11.11 5.57 -1.99
C ILE A 30 9.90 5.70 -1.07
N TYR A 31 8.68 5.51 -1.58
CA TYR A 31 7.47 5.55 -0.75
C TYR A 31 7.51 4.53 0.39
N ALA A 32 7.79 3.26 0.08
CA ALA A 32 7.89 2.20 1.07
C ALA A 32 8.94 2.52 2.14
N ARG A 33 10.10 3.06 1.73
CA ARG A 33 11.17 3.42 2.65
C ARG A 33 10.82 4.62 3.52
N VAL A 34 10.13 5.63 2.99
CA VAL A 34 9.59 6.73 3.80
C VAL A 34 8.59 6.20 4.82
N LEU A 35 7.71 5.28 4.42
CA LEU A 35 6.73 4.67 5.32
C LEU A 35 7.43 3.93 6.48
N THR A 36 8.46 3.13 6.19
CA THR A 36 9.24 2.41 7.21
C THR A 36 10.03 3.32 8.15
N LEU A 37 10.60 4.41 7.63
CA LEU A 37 11.42 5.35 8.41
C LEU A 37 10.61 6.49 9.04
N ASP A 38 9.28 6.54 8.79
CA ASP A 38 8.31 7.60 9.15
C ASP A 38 8.64 8.99 8.58
N THR A 39 9.74 9.60 9.02
CA THR A 39 10.14 10.96 8.65
C THR A 39 11.61 11.11 8.21
N PRO A 40 12.11 10.32 7.23
CA PRO A 40 13.51 10.37 6.85
C PRO A 40 13.91 11.64 6.08
N THR A 41 15.21 11.93 6.06
CA THR A 41 15.84 12.88 5.12
C THR A 41 16.16 12.21 3.78
N VAL A 42 16.52 12.99 2.75
CA VAL A 42 16.97 12.43 1.45
C VAL A 42 18.24 11.59 1.63
N GLU A 43 19.14 11.99 2.53
CA GLU A 43 20.34 11.24 2.85
C GLU A 43 20.00 9.86 3.42
N GLU A 44 19.13 9.79 4.43
CA GLU A 44 18.65 8.53 5.05
C GLU A 44 17.91 7.64 4.02
N LEU A 45 17.18 8.25 3.07
CA LEU A 45 16.53 7.53 1.96
C LEU A 45 17.53 6.96 0.97
N SER A 46 18.64 7.66 0.71
CA SER A 46 19.65 7.24 -0.26
C SER A 46 20.46 6.03 0.20
N GLU A 47 20.54 5.76 1.51
CA GLU A 47 21.35 4.68 2.08
C GLU A 47 20.88 3.29 1.63
N GLY A 48 21.54 2.65 0.66
CA GLY A 48 21.14 1.33 0.18
C GLY A 48 20.03 1.34 -0.88
N LEU A 49 19.78 2.49 -1.50
CA LEU A 49 19.26 2.53 -2.86
C LEU A 49 20.44 2.48 -3.84
N ASP A 50 20.31 1.75 -4.95
CA ASP A 50 21.35 1.72 -6.00
C ASP A 50 21.41 3.02 -6.84
N SER A 51 20.55 3.98 -6.53
CA SER A 51 20.46 5.28 -7.24
C SER A 51 21.40 6.32 -6.61
N SER A 52 21.88 7.26 -7.42
CA SER A 52 22.67 8.39 -6.89
C SER A 52 21.81 9.30 -6.01
N THR A 53 22.41 9.97 -5.02
CA THR A 53 21.71 10.91 -4.13
C THR A 53 20.98 12.02 -4.90
N THR A 54 21.56 12.53 -6.00
CA THR A 54 20.89 13.50 -6.88
C THR A 54 19.60 12.93 -7.46
N THR A 55 19.64 11.69 -7.94
CA THR A 55 18.46 11.03 -8.53
C THR A 55 17.40 10.71 -7.46
N VAL A 56 17.82 10.40 -6.22
CA VAL A 56 16.88 10.24 -5.09
C VAL A 56 16.24 11.59 -4.74
N TYR A 57 16.99 12.68 -4.76
CA TYR A 57 16.45 14.03 -4.52
C TYR A 57 15.41 14.41 -5.57
N GLU A 58 15.68 14.14 -6.85
CA GLU A 58 14.75 14.38 -7.96
C GLU A 58 13.46 13.58 -7.81
N ASP A 59 13.56 12.29 -7.49
CA ASP A 59 12.41 11.42 -7.25
C ASP A 59 11.58 11.88 -6.03
N VAL A 60 12.24 12.20 -4.91
CA VAL A 60 11.55 12.69 -3.71
C VAL A 60 10.83 14.00 -4.01
N LYS A 61 11.49 14.92 -4.71
CA LYS A 61 10.88 16.18 -5.14
C LYS A 61 9.63 15.91 -5.98
N HIS A 62 9.72 15.02 -6.97
CA HIS A 62 8.59 14.64 -7.81
C HIS A 62 7.43 14.06 -7.01
N LEU A 63 7.71 13.17 -6.05
CA LEU A 63 6.69 12.59 -5.18
C LEU A 63 6.04 13.60 -4.23
N VAL A 64 6.77 14.65 -3.83
CA VAL A 64 6.19 15.76 -3.06
C VAL A 64 5.30 16.62 -3.96
N GLU A 65 5.73 16.92 -5.17
CA GLU A 65 4.97 17.72 -6.15
C GLU A 65 3.68 17.01 -6.59
N SER A 66 3.70 15.68 -6.72
CA SER A 66 2.52 14.86 -7.03
C SER A 66 1.61 14.59 -5.83
N GLY A 67 2.05 14.93 -4.62
CA GLY A 67 1.27 14.76 -3.40
C GLY A 67 1.26 13.34 -2.85
N ILE A 68 2.22 12.50 -3.22
CA ILE A 68 2.45 11.16 -2.65
C ILE A 68 3.26 11.26 -1.33
N LEU A 69 4.21 12.18 -1.28
CA LEU A 69 4.97 12.54 -0.08
C LEU A 69 4.62 13.95 0.39
N GLU A 70 4.85 14.23 1.66
CA GLU A 70 4.81 15.58 2.23
C GLU A 70 6.13 15.94 2.88
N ARG A 71 6.59 17.18 2.71
CA ARG A 71 7.70 17.72 3.50
C ARG A 71 7.17 18.21 4.85
N VAL A 72 7.79 17.76 5.94
CA VAL A 72 7.31 18.02 7.31
C VAL A 72 8.20 18.97 8.10
N THR A 73 9.28 19.48 7.50
CA THR A 73 10.17 20.48 8.11
C THR A 73 10.36 21.69 7.19
N ASP A 74 10.46 22.87 7.80
CA ASP A 74 10.72 24.14 7.10
C ASP A 74 12.23 24.40 6.90
N THR A 75 13.06 23.78 7.74
CA THR A 75 14.52 23.95 7.73
C THR A 75 15.23 22.68 7.29
N GLN A 76 16.46 22.85 6.81
CA GLN A 76 17.33 21.72 6.49
C GLN A 76 17.84 21.00 7.76
N PRO A 77 18.12 19.69 7.68
CA PRO A 77 17.77 18.81 6.55
C PRO A 77 16.25 18.61 6.45
N HIS A 78 15.74 18.59 5.22
CA HIS A 78 14.31 18.39 4.99
C HIS A 78 13.92 16.95 5.30
N ARG A 79 12.82 16.76 6.04
CA ARG A 79 12.23 15.45 6.35
C ARG A 79 10.92 15.28 5.60
N TYR A 80 10.62 14.03 5.26
CA TYR A 80 9.47 13.69 4.42
C TYR A 80 8.63 12.60 5.05
N ARG A 81 7.31 12.68 4.92
CA ARG A 81 6.37 11.65 5.36
C ARG A 81 5.57 11.13 4.17
N ALA A 82 5.25 9.83 4.20
CA ALA A 82 4.35 9.21 3.25
C ALA A 82 2.91 9.67 3.52
N ARG A 83 2.25 10.23 2.51
CA ARG A 83 0.83 10.59 2.67
C ARG A 83 -0.01 9.33 2.68
N ARG A 84 -1.09 9.35 3.47
CA ARG A 84 -2.12 8.32 3.41
C ARG A 84 -2.74 8.33 2.03
N ILE A 85 -2.83 7.15 1.43
CA ILE A 85 -3.46 6.94 0.14
C ILE A 85 -4.81 6.32 0.44
N ASP A 86 -5.85 6.99 -0.04
CA ASP A 86 -7.21 6.53 0.05
C ASP A 86 -7.93 6.92 -1.23
N LEU A 87 -7.72 6.11 -2.27
CA LEU A 87 -8.42 6.25 -3.55
C LEU A 87 -9.21 4.97 -3.80
N HIS A 88 -10.52 5.13 -3.94
CA HIS A 88 -11.40 4.06 -4.38
C HIS A 88 -11.52 4.13 -5.90
N VAL A 89 -11.20 3.04 -6.58
CA VAL A 89 -11.34 2.89 -8.03
C VAL A 89 -12.35 1.77 -8.27
N GLY A 90 -13.34 1.98 -9.13
CA GLY A 90 -14.32 0.95 -9.40
C GLY A 90 -15.09 1.19 -10.69
N THR A 91 -15.72 0.11 -11.14
CA THR A 91 -16.78 0.09 -12.14
C THR A 91 -18.11 -0.17 -11.44
N ASP A 92 -19.20 -0.36 -12.19
CA ASP A 92 -20.50 -0.69 -11.61
C ASP A 92 -20.53 -2.07 -10.92
N GLU A 93 -19.56 -2.94 -11.23
CA GLU A 93 -19.53 -4.35 -10.79
C GLU A 93 -18.48 -4.59 -9.69
N ASP A 94 -17.34 -3.91 -9.74
CA ASP A 94 -16.22 -4.13 -8.83
C ASP A 94 -15.58 -2.81 -8.36
N SER A 95 -15.13 -2.76 -7.12
CA SER A 95 -14.37 -1.63 -6.57
C SER A 95 -13.16 -2.12 -5.79
N TYR A 96 -12.06 -1.38 -5.89
CA TYR A 96 -10.81 -1.63 -5.17
C TYR A 96 -10.38 -0.35 -4.44
N GLN A 97 -10.00 -0.49 -3.17
CA GLN A 97 -9.38 0.58 -2.41
C GLN A 97 -7.86 0.49 -2.52
N ILE A 98 -7.24 1.50 -3.13
CA ILE A 98 -5.78 1.58 -3.20
C ILE A 98 -5.23 1.99 -1.83
N THR A 99 -4.40 1.12 -1.25
CA THR A 99 -3.76 1.31 0.05
C THR A 99 -2.23 1.38 -0.09
N PRO A 100 -1.51 1.90 0.93
CA PRO A 100 -0.04 1.89 0.97
C PRO A 100 0.59 0.50 0.74
N ALA A 101 -0.11 -0.58 1.12
CA ALA A 101 0.35 -1.95 0.93
C ALA A 101 0.63 -2.29 -0.54
N LEU A 102 -0.14 -1.74 -1.48
CA LEU A 102 0.11 -1.92 -2.92
C LEU A 102 1.48 -1.35 -3.33
N PHE A 103 1.91 -0.24 -2.75
CA PHE A 103 3.20 0.36 -3.08
C PHE A 103 4.35 -0.40 -2.44
N VAL A 104 4.14 -0.89 -1.20
CA VAL A 104 5.12 -1.72 -0.50
C VAL A 104 5.33 -3.06 -1.20
N VAL A 105 4.28 -3.74 -1.67
CA VAL A 105 4.44 -4.98 -2.45
C VAL A 105 5.21 -4.73 -3.75
N LEU A 106 4.89 -3.65 -4.48
CA LEU A 106 5.60 -3.28 -5.72
C LEU A 106 7.07 -2.92 -5.46
N ALA A 107 7.38 -2.32 -4.31
CA ALA A 107 8.76 -2.04 -3.90
C ALA A 107 9.59 -3.32 -3.69
N ARG A 108 8.96 -4.40 -3.19
CA ARG A 108 9.61 -5.68 -2.87
C ARG A 108 9.89 -6.57 -4.08
N ARG A 109 9.35 -6.25 -5.26
CA ARG A 109 9.44 -7.13 -6.44
C ARG A 109 10.87 -7.56 -6.82
N GLU A 110 11.88 -6.72 -6.60
CA GLU A 110 13.28 -7.10 -6.91
C GLU A 110 13.94 -7.97 -5.85
N THR A 111 13.44 -7.94 -4.61
CA THR A 111 14.01 -8.65 -3.46
C THR A 111 13.19 -9.87 -3.07
N ASN A 112 12.06 -10.11 -3.73
CA ASN A 112 11.12 -11.18 -3.45
C ASN A 112 10.67 -11.84 -4.75
N GLU A 113 11.24 -13.02 -5.04
CA GLU A 113 10.99 -13.77 -6.27
C GLU A 113 9.53 -14.22 -6.39
N ASN A 114 8.86 -14.54 -5.28
CA ASN A 114 7.46 -14.96 -5.28
C ASN A 114 6.55 -13.81 -5.73
N ILE A 115 6.77 -12.60 -5.19
CA ILE A 115 6.04 -11.39 -5.61
C ILE A 115 6.31 -11.08 -7.08
N GLN A 116 7.57 -11.14 -7.52
CA GLN A 116 7.92 -10.88 -8.91
C GLN A 116 7.25 -11.87 -9.87
N LEU A 117 7.33 -13.17 -9.58
CA LEU A 117 6.75 -14.21 -10.40
C LEU A 117 5.23 -14.07 -10.50
N PHE A 118 4.58 -13.73 -9.38
CA PHE A 118 3.13 -13.51 -9.35
C PHE A 118 2.74 -12.26 -10.14
N LEU A 119 3.50 -11.16 -9.99
CA LEU A 119 3.32 -9.93 -10.78
C LEU A 119 3.47 -10.19 -12.29
N ASP A 120 4.46 -10.99 -12.70
CA ASP A 120 4.69 -11.31 -14.11
C ASP A 120 3.55 -12.13 -14.73
N ARG A 121 2.85 -12.94 -13.92
CA ARG A 121 1.73 -13.78 -14.37
C ARG A 121 0.38 -13.08 -14.32
N HIS A 122 0.13 -12.32 -13.26
CA HIS A 122 -1.21 -11.81 -12.91
C HIS A 122 -1.30 -10.29 -12.93
N GLY A 123 -0.18 -9.59 -13.16
CA GLY A 123 -0.11 -8.14 -13.21
C GLY A 123 -0.36 -7.47 -11.86
N VAL A 124 -0.46 -6.14 -11.88
CA VAL A 124 -0.71 -5.33 -10.67
C VAL A 124 -2.10 -5.60 -10.11
N SER A 125 -3.11 -5.82 -10.97
CA SER A 125 -4.46 -6.19 -10.53
C SER A 125 -4.47 -7.50 -9.75
N GLY A 126 -3.68 -8.50 -10.16
CA GLY A 126 -3.54 -9.74 -9.40
C GLY A 126 -2.95 -9.50 -8.00
N LEU A 127 -1.92 -8.66 -7.87
CA LEU A 127 -1.37 -8.30 -6.55
C LEU A 127 -2.38 -7.54 -5.69
N ALA A 128 -3.12 -6.60 -6.29
CA ALA A 128 -4.18 -5.85 -5.62
C ALA A 128 -5.25 -6.80 -5.05
N THR A 129 -5.74 -7.74 -5.87
CA THR A 129 -6.67 -8.78 -5.42
C THR A 129 -6.04 -9.66 -4.34
N ALA A 130 -4.79 -10.09 -4.49
CA ALA A 130 -4.11 -10.90 -3.47
C ALA A 130 -4.00 -10.18 -2.11
N LEU A 131 -3.83 -8.86 -2.09
CA LEU A 131 -3.85 -8.06 -0.85
C LEU A 131 -5.23 -8.07 -0.16
N GLU A 132 -6.33 -8.06 -0.92
CA GLU A 132 -7.68 -8.19 -0.36
C GLU A 132 -7.88 -9.56 0.28
N TYR A 133 -7.56 -10.63 -0.45
CA TYR A 133 -7.61 -11.99 0.10
C TYR A 133 -6.71 -12.16 1.33
N ALA A 134 -5.53 -11.53 1.34
CA ALA A 134 -4.60 -11.61 2.46
C ALA A 134 -5.12 -10.91 3.72
N ARG A 135 -5.90 -9.84 3.58
CA ARG A 135 -6.57 -9.18 4.72
C ARG A 135 -7.56 -10.15 5.39
N ASP A 136 -8.40 -10.82 4.60
CA ASP A 136 -9.32 -11.83 5.12
C ASP A 136 -8.59 -13.08 5.65
N TYR A 137 -7.42 -13.39 5.07
CA TYR A 137 -6.57 -14.51 5.51
C TYR A 137 -5.97 -14.26 6.90
N ILE A 138 -5.48 -13.05 7.17
CA ILE A 138 -4.97 -12.64 8.49
C ILE A 138 -6.05 -12.81 9.56
N GLN A 139 -7.30 -12.48 9.22
CA GLN A 139 -8.45 -12.57 10.12
C GLN A 139 -9.06 -13.99 10.21
N GLY A 140 -8.46 -14.98 9.53
CA GLY A 140 -8.94 -16.37 9.54
C GLY A 140 -10.25 -16.63 8.79
N ARG A 141 -10.76 -15.63 8.04
CA ARG A 141 -11.99 -15.72 7.24
C ARG A 141 -11.76 -16.37 5.87
N MET A 142 -10.49 -16.41 5.45
CA MET A 142 -10.05 -16.93 4.15
C MET A 142 -8.95 -17.98 4.33
N ASN A 143 -8.76 -18.85 3.33
CA ASN A 143 -7.58 -19.71 3.22
C ASN A 143 -7.17 -19.89 1.75
N ALA A 144 -5.94 -20.37 1.52
CA ALA A 144 -5.40 -20.52 0.17
C ALA A 144 -6.22 -21.41 -0.75
N ARG A 145 -6.96 -22.41 -0.24
CA ARG A 145 -7.82 -23.26 -1.09
C ARG A 145 -9.03 -22.49 -1.63
N ILE A 146 -9.55 -21.54 -0.86
CA ILE A 146 -10.67 -20.70 -1.28
C ILE A 146 -10.19 -19.74 -2.37
N MET A 147 -9.11 -18.99 -2.12
CA MET A 147 -8.50 -18.11 -3.13
C MET A 147 -8.13 -18.87 -4.40
N ALA A 148 -7.47 -20.03 -4.27
CA ALA A 148 -7.07 -20.84 -5.42
C ALA A 148 -8.24 -21.24 -6.31
N ARG A 149 -9.38 -21.61 -5.69
CA ARG A 149 -10.60 -21.95 -6.43
C ARG A 149 -11.23 -20.73 -7.10
N GLU A 150 -11.26 -19.59 -6.42
CA GLU A 150 -11.93 -18.37 -6.90
C GLU A 150 -11.13 -17.62 -7.96
N GLN A 151 -9.81 -17.68 -7.87
CA GLN A 151 -8.87 -17.04 -8.80
C GLN A 151 -8.32 -18.02 -9.86
N ASP A 152 -8.79 -19.28 -9.88
CA ASP A 152 -8.29 -20.35 -10.76
C ASP A 152 -6.76 -20.51 -10.72
N LEU A 153 -6.20 -20.54 -9.50
CA LEU A 153 -4.76 -20.65 -9.24
C LEU A 153 -4.39 -22.03 -8.70
N PRO A 154 -3.15 -22.50 -8.92
CA PRO A 154 -2.60 -23.61 -8.14
C PRO A 154 -2.63 -23.29 -6.65
N VAL A 155 -3.07 -24.24 -5.81
CA VAL A 155 -3.16 -24.04 -4.35
C VAL A 155 -1.83 -23.60 -3.73
N LEU A 156 -0.71 -24.12 -4.22
CA LEU A 156 0.62 -23.71 -3.76
C LEU A 156 0.93 -22.25 -4.13
N GLU A 157 0.55 -21.80 -5.32
CA GLU A 157 0.76 -20.41 -5.75
C GLU A 157 -0.08 -19.44 -4.91
N ALA A 158 -1.34 -19.80 -4.62
CA ALA A 158 -2.21 -19.05 -3.73
C ALA A 158 -1.68 -18.99 -2.28
N GLU A 159 -1.23 -20.12 -1.72
CA GLU A 159 -0.66 -20.13 -0.36
C GLU A 159 0.61 -19.28 -0.30
N THR A 160 1.52 -19.44 -1.26
CA THR A 160 2.75 -18.66 -1.32
C THR A 160 2.44 -17.17 -1.36
N ILE A 161 1.59 -16.71 -2.29
CA ILE A 161 1.33 -15.26 -2.41
C ILE A 161 0.58 -14.69 -1.21
N LEU A 162 -0.31 -15.47 -0.57
CA LEU A 162 -1.00 -15.03 0.65
C LEU A 162 -0.03 -14.81 1.80
N GLN A 163 0.98 -15.66 1.98
CA GLN A 163 2.01 -15.44 3.00
C GLN A 163 2.82 -14.16 2.70
N GLU A 164 3.22 -13.95 1.45
CA GLU A 164 3.96 -12.72 1.08
C GLU A 164 3.12 -11.45 1.28
N MET A 165 1.83 -11.49 0.92
CA MET A 165 0.92 -10.36 1.14
C MET A 165 0.63 -10.13 2.62
N ARG A 166 0.52 -11.21 3.42
CA ARG A 166 0.40 -11.10 4.88
C ARG A 166 1.59 -10.34 5.46
N ASP A 167 2.81 -10.74 5.13
CA ASP A 167 4.00 -10.05 5.61
C ASP A 167 4.03 -8.57 5.21
N VAL A 168 3.63 -8.25 3.96
CA VAL A 168 3.50 -6.85 3.51
C VAL A 168 2.46 -6.08 4.34
N LEU A 169 1.29 -6.66 4.58
CA LEU A 169 0.22 -6.01 5.33
C LEU A 169 0.63 -5.73 6.77
N LEU A 170 1.29 -6.67 7.43
CA LEU A 170 1.75 -6.51 8.82
C LEU A 170 2.91 -5.52 8.95
N ASP A 171 3.77 -5.40 7.93
CA ASP A 171 4.81 -4.37 7.92
C ASP A 171 4.23 -2.95 7.72
N VAL A 172 3.08 -2.84 7.07
CA VAL A 172 2.38 -1.56 6.84
C VAL A 172 1.50 -1.18 8.02
N ASP A 173 0.81 -2.17 8.59
CA ASP A 173 -0.15 -2.01 9.68
C ASP A 173 -0.04 -3.22 10.63
N PRO A 174 0.85 -3.13 11.64
CA PRO A 174 1.09 -4.21 12.60
C PRO A 174 -0.15 -4.59 13.42
N ASP A 175 -1.10 -3.67 13.57
CA ASP A 175 -2.29 -3.85 14.41
C ASP A 175 -3.37 -4.71 13.71
N LEU A 176 -3.17 -5.10 12.44
CA LEU A 176 -4.11 -5.94 11.68
C LEU A 176 -4.34 -7.33 12.30
N GLU A 177 -3.37 -7.90 13.02
CA GLU A 177 -3.57 -9.18 13.74
C GLU A 177 -4.45 -9.00 14.99
N GLU A 178 -4.46 -7.80 15.58
CA GLU A 178 -5.17 -7.51 16.82
C GLU A 178 -6.57 -6.92 16.60
N SER A 179 -6.90 -6.51 15.36
CA SER A 179 -8.22 -6.00 15.02
C SER A 179 -9.24 -7.14 14.83
N PRO A 180 -10.14 -7.42 15.79
CA PRO A 180 -11.28 -8.27 15.52
C PRO A 180 -12.18 -7.60 14.47
N ASP A 181 -12.94 -8.42 13.76
CA ASP A 181 -13.81 -7.99 12.67
C ASP A 181 -14.79 -6.90 13.17
N VAL A 182 -14.83 -5.77 12.47
CA VAL A 182 -15.75 -4.67 12.78
C VAL A 182 -17.20 -5.11 12.57
N ASP A 183 -17.43 -6.06 11.65
CA ASP A 183 -18.74 -6.68 11.44
C ASP A 183 -19.13 -7.60 12.62
N GLU A 184 -18.16 -8.14 13.35
CA GLU A 184 -18.40 -8.96 14.57
C GLU A 184 -18.61 -8.06 15.81
N LEU A 185 -17.99 -6.88 15.83
CA LEU A 185 -18.20 -5.86 16.87
C LEU A 185 -19.59 -5.22 16.80
N ASP A 186 -20.13 -4.96 15.60
CA ASP A 186 -21.49 -4.45 15.43
C ASP A 186 -22.54 -5.49 15.87
N ALA A 187 -22.31 -6.78 15.61
CA ALA A 187 -23.17 -7.86 16.10
C ALA A 187 -23.15 -7.99 17.63
N ALA A 188 -22.01 -7.75 18.29
CA ALA A 188 -21.87 -7.83 19.74
C ALA A 188 -22.50 -6.63 20.50
N VAL A 189 -22.68 -5.48 19.83
CA VAL A 189 -23.34 -4.30 20.43
C VAL A 189 -24.87 -4.45 20.43
N ASP A 190 -25.43 -5.14 19.44
CA ASP A 190 -26.86 -5.44 19.39
C ASP A 190 -27.30 -6.47 20.46
N GLU A 191 -26.45 -7.43 20.83
CA GLU A 191 -26.77 -8.39 21.91
C GLU A 191 -26.72 -7.76 23.32
N ARG A 192 -25.95 -6.68 23.53
CA ARG A 192 -25.89 -5.98 24.84
C ARG A 192 -26.91 -4.87 25.02
N SER A 193 -27.63 -4.48 23.96
CA SER A 193 -28.63 -3.42 24.00
C SER A 193 -30.06 -3.95 24.20
N GLY A 194 -30.22 -5.27 24.38
CA GLY A 194 -31.48 -5.98 24.51
C GLY A 194 -31.84 -6.52 25.90
N GLU A 195 -31.12 -6.16 26.97
CA GLU A 195 -31.48 -6.49 28.37
C GLU A 195 -32.04 -5.29 29.15
#